data_AF-A0A7X1HBE0-F1
#
_entry.id   AF-A0A7X1HBE0-F1
#
_cell.length_a   1.000
_cell.length_b   1.000
_cell.length_c   1.000
_cell.angle_alpha   90.00
_cell.angle_beta   90.00
_cell.angle_gamma   90.00
#
_symmetry.space_group_name_H-M   'P 1'
#
loop_
_entity.id
_entity.type
_entity.pdbx_description
1 polymer ?
#
loop_
_entity_poly.entity_id
_entity_poly.type
_entity_poly.pdbx_seq_one_letter_code
_entity_poly.pdbx_strand_id
1 'polypeptide(L)'
;MKRLTTKTVLGLMMLIGSFAASSPSLAVSPQSLVGDWTLNNGSIFGPCRLTLTLENWKGRFRATTTCVGAMSFLDGWEPTPDGFLLHNITGGTLGRFSPASGGLRGQLSDGSTAVVARVAAPRPPATAFPGITDHNGCILSPVTGQCASQAELRVPRGPESVRILRKLTMRAAPTYKSGIVGELQKGQCIKIGGCFETAAEMRCEVPLRGGSKGYILRYYEQDGQTFSAFSTRC
;
A
#
# COMPACT_ATOMS: atom_id res chain seq x y z
N MET A 1 -54.21 66.50 7.48
CA MET A 1 -53.19 65.99 8.42
C MET A 1 -53.34 64.49 8.57
N LYS A 2 -52.21 63.79 8.78
CA LYS A 2 -51.99 62.36 9.07
C LYS A 2 -51.88 61.39 7.87
N ARG A 3 -50.60 61.10 7.57
CA ARG A 3 -50.08 59.96 6.81
C ARG A 3 -50.27 58.66 7.59
N LEU A 4 -50.43 57.52 6.91
CA LEU A 4 -49.97 56.23 7.40
C LEU A 4 -49.36 55.40 6.25
N THR A 5 -48.15 54.91 6.51
CA THR A 5 -47.27 54.16 5.63
C THR A 5 -47.02 52.80 6.29
N THR A 6 -47.20 51.66 5.63
CA THR A 6 -46.64 50.34 6.04
C THR A 6 -46.70 49.39 4.83
N LYS A 7 -45.62 49.25 4.03
CA LYS A 7 -44.56 48.22 4.06
C LYS A 7 -45.07 46.76 3.98
N THR A 8 -44.93 46.14 2.80
CA THR A 8 -44.92 44.67 2.65
C THR A 8 -43.64 44.26 1.92
N VAL A 9 -42.94 43.30 2.52
CA VAL A 9 -41.57 42.85 2.25
C VAL A 9 -41.54 41.85 1.10
N LEU A 10 -40.61 42.04 0.15
CA LEU A 10 -40.28 41.09 -0.91
C LEU A 10 -39.43 39.95 -0.34
N GLY A 11 -39.88 38.70 -0.46
CA GLY A 11 -39.11 37.50 -0.13
C GLY A 11 -38.29 37.01 -1.33
N LEU A 12 -36.96 37.05 -1.21
CA LEU A 12 -36.00 36.54 -2.19
C LEU A 12 -35.70 35.07 -1.88
N MET A 13 -36.13 34.14 -2.74
CA MET A 13 -35.92 32.70 -2.59
C MET A 13 -34.67 32.29 -3.39
N MET A 14 -33.56 32.01 -2.70
CA MET A 14 -32.33 31.46 -3.30
C MET A 14 -32.43 29.94 -3.47
N LEU A 15 -32.39 29.47 -4.71
CA LEU A 15 -32.21 28.07 -5.09
C LEU A 15 -30.71 27.74 -5.13
N ILE A 16 -30.23 26.90 -4.21
CA ILE A 16 -28.86 26.37 -4.20
C ILE A 16 -28.89 25.03 -4.95
N GLY A 17 -28.41 25.02 -6.19
CA GLY A 17 -28.21 23.80 -6.98
C GLY A 17 -26.98 23.03 -6.49
N SER A 18 -27.18 21.79 -6.05
CA SER A 18 -26.10 20.88 -5.67
C SER A 18 -25.50 20.23 -6.92
N PHE A 19 -24.27 20.61 -7.28
CA PHE A 19 -23.48 19.89 -8.28
C PHE A 19 -22.75 18.73 -7.59
N ALA A 20 -23.15 17.50 -7.90
CA ALA A 20 -22.41 16.30 -7.49
C ALA A 20 -21.17 16.16 -8.39
N ALA A 21 -19.98 16.43 -7.82
CA ALA A 21 -18.72 16.15 -8.48
C ALA A 21 -18.40 14.64 -8.35
N SER A 22 -18.67 13.87 -9.41
CA SER A 22 -18.16 12.51 -9.56
C SER A 22 -16.65 12.58 -9.85
N SER A 23 -15.82 12.18 -8.88
CA SER A 23 -14.37 12.09 -9.07
C SER A 23 -14.02 11.00 -10.08
N PRO A 24 -13.14 11.24 -11.07
CA PRO A 24 -12.71 10.21 -12.00
C PRO A 24 -11.86 9.15 -11.28
N SER A 25 -12.24 7.87 -11.40
CA SER A 25 -11.35 6.77 -11.01
C SER A 25 -10.23 6.68 -12.04
N LEU A 26 -8.97 6.81 -11.62
CA LEU A 26 -7.82 6.58 -12.48
C LEU A 26 -7.76 5.09 -12.85
N ALA A 27 -8.27 4.72 -14.03
CA ALA A 27 -8.21 3.36 -14.53
C ALA A 27 -6.74 2.97 -14.80
N VAL A 28 -6.32 1.80 -14.31
CA VAL A 28 -4.97 1.26 -14.55
C VAL A 28 -4.79 0.95 -16.04
N SER A 29 -3.76 1.51 -16.68
CA SER A 29 -3.52 1.24 -18.10
C SER A 29 -2.98 -0.20 -18.27
N PRO A 30 -3.45 -0.97 -19.27
CA PRO A 30 -2.97 -2.34 -19.49
C PRO A 30 -1.44 -2.42 -19.68
N GLN A 31 -0.87 -1.41 -20.32
CA GLN A 31 0.58 -1.28 -20.54
C GLN A 31 1.36 -1.24 -19.22
N SER A 32 0.78 -0.63 -18.17
CA SER A 32 1.41 -0.56 -16.84
C SER A 32 1.40 -1.89 -16.08
N LEU A 33 0.79 -2.94 -16.60
CA LEU A 33 0.70 -4.27 -16.00
C LEU A 33 1.58 -5.32 -16.70
N VAL A 34 2.07 -5.00 -17.90
CA VAL A 34 2.98 -5.84 -18.68
C VAL A 34 4.29 -6.05 -17.95
N GLY A 35 4.87 -7.25 -18.12
CA GLY A 35 6.21 -7.60 -17.65
C GLY A 35 6.22 -8.83 -16.75
N ASP A 36 7.37 -9.02 -16.11
CA ASP A 36 7.60 -10.14 -15.21
C ASP A 36 7.16 -9.82 -13.78
N TRP A 37 6.52 -10.80 -13.15
CA TRP A 37 6.03 -10.75 -11.79
C TRP A 37 6.43 -11.99 -10.99
N THR A 38 6.55 -11.83 -9.68
CA THR A 38 6.72 -12.88 -8.69
C THR A 38 5.42 -13.04 -7.93
N LEU A 39 4.78 -14.21 -7.99
CA LEU A 39 3.63 -14.59 -7.19
C LEU A 39 4.07 -15.37 -5.95
N ASN A 40 3.60 -14.94 -4.79
CA ASN A 40 3.82 -15.60 -3.51
C ASN A 40 2.47 -15.85 -2.83
N ASN A 41 2.14 -17.12 -2.59
CA ASN A 41 0.92 -17.57 -1.91
C ASN A 41 1.22 -18.43 -0.67
N GLY A 42 2.46 -18.42 -0.16
CA GLY A 42 2.87 -19.27 0.96
C GLY A 42 3.05 -20.75 0.60
N SER A 43 3.15 -21.10 -0.68
CA SER A 43 3.47 -22.46 -1.14
C SER A 43 4.80 -22.96 -0.58
N ILE A 44 4.87 -24.26 -0.27
CA ILE A 44 6.10 -24.96 0.14
C ILE A 44 7.20 -24.91 -0.92
N PHE A 45 6.84 -24.67 -2.18
CA PHE A 45 7.77 -24.53 -3.31
C PHE A 45 8.31 -23.10 -3.46
N GLY A 46 7.92 -22.19 -2.56
CA GLY A 46 8.33 -20.79 -2.60
C GLY A 46 7.58 -19.96 -3.66
N PRO A 47 8.03 -18.72 -3.90
CA PRO A 47 7.41 -17.86 -4.90
C PRO A 47 7.71 -18.34 -6.32
N CYS A 48 6.80 -18.08 -7.25
CA CYS A 48 6.91 -18.47 -8.65
C CYS A 48 6.77 -17.27 -9.58
N ARG A 49 7.19 -17.39 -10.85
CA ARG A 49 7.18 -16.29 -11.82
C ARG A 49 5.92 -16.33 -12.69
N LEU A 50 5.42 -15.14 -13.03
CA LEU A 50 4.42 -14.88 -14.06
C LEU A 50 5.01 -13.90 -15.06
N THR A 51 4.67 -14.02 -16.33
CA THR A 51 5.00 -13.00 -17.35
C THR A 51 3.72 -12.61 -18.05
N LEU A 52 3.40 -11.31 -18.03
CA LEU A 52 2.20 -10.74 -18.66
C LEU A 52 2.63 -9.98 -19.91
N THR A 53 2.06 -10.30 -21.08
CA THR A 53 2.32 -9.59 -22.35
C THR A 53 1.02 -9.05 -22.94
N LEU A 54 1.08 -8.06 -23.83
CA LEU A 54 -0.10 -7.57 -24.58
C LEU A 54 -0.36 -8.37 -25.86
N GLU A 55 0.32 -9.51 -26.03
CA GLU A 55 0.05 -10.41 -27.15
C GLU A 55 -1.38 -10.94 -27.04
N ASN A 56 -2.20 -10.68 -28.04
CA ASN A 56 -3.56 -11.21 -28.07
C ASN A 56 -3.50 -12.72 -28.35
N TRP A 57 -4.06 -13.49 -27.45
CA TRP A 57 -4.12 -14.93 -27.49
C TRP A 57 -5.54 -15.38 -27.12
N LYS A 58 -6.28 -15.92 -28.08
CA LYS A 58 -7.67 -16.39 -27.90
C LYS A 58 -8.62 -15.34 -27.27
N GLY A 59 -8.50 -14.08 -27.69
CA GLY A 59 -9.39 -13.01 -27.24
C GLY A 59 -9.05 -12.42 -25.87
N ARG A 60 -7.89 -12.76 -25.30
CA ARG A 60 -7.35 -12.19 -24.06
C ARG A 60 -5.86 -11.91 -24.22
N PHE A 61 -5.24 -11.23 -23.26
CA PHE A 61 -3.80 -11.04 -23.27
C PHE A 61 -3.08 -12.29 -22.75
N ARG A 62 -1.93 -12.61 -23.33
CA ARG A 62 -1.17 -13.80 -22.99
C ARG A 62 -0.46 -13.67 -21.64
N ALA A 63 -0.50 -14.74 -20.85
CA ALA A 63 0.28 -14.88 -19.62
C ALA A 63 1.03 -16.21 -19.61
N THR A 64 2.26 -16.22 -19.10
CA THR A 64 3.04 -17.45 -18.87
C THR A 64 3.48 -17.55 -17.42
N THR A 65 3.84 -18.74 -16.97
CA THR A 65 4.14 -19.01 -15.56
C THR A 65 5.17 -20.11 -15.36
N THR A 66 5.89 -20.04 -14.25
CA THR A 66 6.70 -21.15 -13.70
C THR A 66 6.08 -21.75 -12.44
N CYS A 67 4.85 -21.38 -12.11
CA CYS A 67 4.15 -21.85 -10.93
C CYS A 67 3.70 -23.32 -11.09
N VAL A 68 3.70 -24.05 -9.99
CA VAL A 68 3.17 -25.41 -9.90
C VAL A 68 1.73 -25.41 -9.37
N GLY A 69 1.00 -26.51 -9.54
CA GLY A 69 -0.37 -26.66 -9.04
C GLY A 69 -1.40 -25.92 -9.90
N ALA A 70 -2.46 -25.37 -9.31
CA ALA A 70 -3.54 -24.72 -10.06
C ALA A 70 -3.07 -23.58 -10.98
N MET A 71 -2.00 -22.88 -10.59
CA MET A 71 -1.41 -21.80 -11.37
C MET A 71 -0.64 -22.29 -12.61
N SER A 72 -0.26 -23.58 -12.70
CA SER A 72 0.45 -24.12 -13.88
C SER A 72 -0.40 -24.12 -15.15
N PHE A 73 -1.71 -23.93 -15.02
CA PHE A 73 -2.66 -23.85 -16.14
C PHE A 73 -2.90 -22.43 -16.63
N LEU A 74 -2.16 -21.42 -16.14
CA LEU A 74 -2.26 -20.04 -16.58
C LEU A 74 -2.03 -19.92 -18.09
N ASP A 75 -3.00 -19.36 -18.82
CA ASP A 75 -2.93 -19.15 -20.29
C ASP A 75 -3.11 -17.67 -20.64
N GLY A 76 -3.80 -16.89 -19.80
CA GLY A 76 -4.05 -15.49 -20.12
C GLY A 76 -4.42 -14.60 -18.93
N TRP A 77 -4.49 -13.30 -19.21
CA TRP A 77 -4.86 -12.26 -18.24
C TRP A 77 -5.73 -11.18 -18.89
N GLU A 78 -6.43 -10.44 -18.05
CA GLU A 78 -7.28 -9.31 -18.46
C GLU A 78 -7.10 -8.15 -17.48
N PRO A 79 -6.83 -6.92 -17.96
CA PRO A 79 -6.81 -5.74 -17.11
C PRO A 79 -8.22 -5.41 -16.60
N THR A 80 -8.31 -4.99 -15.36
CA THR A 80 -9.53 -4.46 -14.75
C THR A 80 -9.27 -3.03 -14.28
N PRO A 81 -10.31 -2.22 -14.00
CA PRO A 81 -10.12 -0.87 -13.46
C PRO A 81 -9.22 -0.83 -12.22
N ASP A 82 -9.29 -1.89 -11.41
CA ASP A 82 -8.58 -2.05 -10.15
C ASP A 82 -7.53 -3.18 -10.20
N GLY A 83 -6.83 -3.42 -11.31
CA GLY A 83 -5.74 -4.41 -11.41
C GLY A 83 -5.90 -5.40 -12.55
N PHE A 84 -5.85 -6.72 -12.31
CA PHE A 84 -6.06 -7.73 -13.35
C PHE A 84 -6.68 -9.05 -12.87
N LEU A 85 -7.22 -9.81 -13.83
CA LEU A 85 -7.64 -11.19 -13.68
C LEU A 85 -6.64 -12.12 -14.37
N LEU A 86 -6.43 -13.29 -13.78
CA LEU A 86 -5.69 -14.39 -14.39
C LEU A 86 -6.65 -15.51 -14.79
N HIS A 87 -6.39 -16.14 -15.93
CA HIS A 87 -7.25 -17.17 -16.51
C HIS A 87 -6.47 -18.43 -16.86
N ASN A 88 -7.12 -19.57 -16.68
CA ASN A 88 -6.60 -20.85 -17.13
C ASN A 88 -6.84 -21.08 -18.63
N ILE A 89 -6.33 -22.19 -19.15
CA ILE A 89 -6.50 -22.62 -20.55
C ILE A 89 -7.96 -22.83 -20.99
N THR A 90 -8.89 -23.09 -20.05
CA THR A 90 -10.33 -23.23 -20.32
C THR A 90 -11.09 -21.92 -20.17
N GLY A 91 -10.40 -20.81 -19.87
CA GLY A 91 -10.99 -19.49 -19.67
C GLY A 91 -11.51 -19.20 -18.26
N GLY A 92 -11.43 -20.16 -17.34
CA GLY A 92 -11.83 -19.98 -15.94
C GLY A 92 -10.87 -19.07 -15.17
N THR A 93 -11.41 -18.25 -14.26
CA THR A 93 -10.62 -17.31 -13.45
C THR A 93 -9.80 -18.06 -12.40
N LEU A 94 -8.48 -17.91 -12.46
CA LEU A 94 -7.52 -18.45 -11.49
C LEU A 94 -7.32 -17.53 -10.29
N GLY A 95 -7.45 -16.22 -10.48
CA GLY A 95 -7.33 -15.25 -9.40
C GLY A 95 -7.59 -13.82 -9.87
N ARG A 96 -7.97 -12.96 -8.91
CA ARG A 96 -8.16 -11.53 -9.11
C ARG A 96 -7.17 -10.76 -8.26
N PHE A 97 -6.42 -9.86 -8.88
CA PHE A 97 -5.36 -9.11 -8.24
C PHE A 97 -5.63 -7.62 -8.34
N SER A 98 -5.59 -6.95 -7.20
CA SER A 98 -5.83 -5.51 -7.10
C SER A 98 -4.69 -4.78 -6.43
N PRO A 99 -4.50 -3.48 -6.72
CA PRO A 99 -3.50 -2.65 -6.08
C PRO A 99 -3.53 -2.82 -4.57
N ALA A 100 -2.39 -3.27 -4.06
CA ALA A 100 -2.10 -3.33 -2.65
C ALA A 100 -0.72 -2.71 -2.45
N SER A 101 -0.39 -2.39 -1.24
CA SER A 101 0.85 -1.72 -0.94
C SER A 101 2.04 -2.70 -1.09
N GLY A 102 2.98 -2.41 -2.00
CA GLY A 102 4.13 -3.26 -2.31
C GLY A 102 3.92 -4.25 -3.45
N GLY A 103 2.79 -4.17 -4.17
CA GLY A 103 2.48 -5.02 -5.32
C GLY A 103 0.98 -5.09 -5.63
N LEU A 104 0.54 -6.21 -6.17
CA LEU A 104 -0.88 -6.53 -6.38
C LEU A 104 -1.22 -7.70 -5.45
N ARG A 105 -2.32 -7.60 -4.71
CA ARG A 105 -2.77 -8.68 -3.82
C ARG A 105 -4.09 -9.23 -4.34
N GLY A 106 -4.26 -10.54 -4.23
CA GLY A 106 -5.41 -11.22 -4.77
C GLY A 106 -5.79 -12.46 -4.00
N GLN A 107 -6.98 -12.95 -4.31
CA GLN A 107 -7.42 -14.28 -3.90
C GLN A 107 -7.37 -15.18 -5.13
N LEU A 108 -6.81 -16.38 -4.95
CA LEU A 108 -6.84 -17.44 -5.94
C LEU A 108 -8.18 -18.18 -5.88
N SER A 109 -8.50 -18.92 -6.93
CA SER A 109 -9.74 -19.71 -7.05
C SER A 109 -9.92 -20.78 -5.96
N ASP A 110 -8.82 -21.20 -5.31
CA ASP A 110 -8.82 -22.11 -4.16
C ASP A 110 -9.07 -21.40 -2.81
N GLY A 111 -9.33 -20.09 -2.84
CA GLY A 111 -9.56 -19.26 -1.67
C GLY A 111 -8.29 -18.76 -0.97
N SER A 112 -7.10 -19.21 -1.39
CA SER A 112 -5.83 -18.76 -0.82
C SER A 112 -5.51 -17.32 -1.21
N THR A 113 -4.78 -16.61 -0.34
CA THR A 113 -4.34 -15.24 -0.63
C THR A 113 -2.96 -15.25 -1.26
N ALA A 114 -2.79 -14.52 -2.35
CA ALA A 114 -1.53 -14.39 -3.07
C ALA A 114 -1.11 -12.91 -3.20
N VAL A 115 0.19 -12.66 -3.19
CA VAL A 115 0.82 -11.37 -3.44
C VAL A 115 1.66 -11.48 -4.70
N VAL A 116 1.53 -10.51 -5.59
CA VAL A 116 2.22 -10.45 -6.87
C VAL A 116 3.03 -9.16 -6.91
N ALA A 117 4.34 -9.26 -7.08
CA ALA A 117 5.25 -8.12 -7.14
C ALA A 117 6.06 -8.16 -8.44
N ARG A 118 6.49 -7.01 -8.99
CA ARG A 118 7.31 -7.02 -10.20
C ARG A 118 8.63 -7.75 -9.94
N VAL A 119 9.07 -8.58 -10.89
CA VAL A 119 10.44 -9.12 -10.85
C VAL A 119 11.39 -7.96 -11.09
N ALA A 120 12.10 -7.54 -10.05
CA ALA A 120 13.19 -6.58 -10.20
C ALA A 120 14.32 -7.23 -11.03
N ALA A 121 14.98 -6.46 -11.89
CA ALA A 121 16.28 -6.83 -12.46
C ALA A 121 17.24 -7.29 -11.33
N PRO A 122 18.25 -8.14 -11.63
CA PRO A 122 19.14 -8.72 -10.61
C PRO A 122 19.63 -7.63 -9.65
N ARG A 123 19.22 -7.73 -8.39
CA ARG A 123 19.44 -6.68 -7.40
C ARG A 123 20.88 -6.80 -6.88
N PRO A 124 21.72 -5.76 -6.96
CA PRO A 124 22.85 -5.64 -6.04
C PRO A 124 22.32 -5.63 -4.58
N PRO A 125 23.14 -5.97 -3.57
CA PRO A 125 22.67 -6.22 -2.21
C PRO A 125 21.76 -5.10 -1.68
N ALA A 126 20.73 -5.51 -0.94
CA ALA A 126 19.57 -4.73 -0.56
C ALA A 126 19.86 -3.30 -0.06
N THR A 127 19.66 -2.31 -0.93
CA THR A 127 19.41 -0.92 -0.56
C THR A 127 18.31 -0.32 -1.44
N ALA A 128 17.48 0.53 -0.82
CA ALA A 128 16.41 1.37 -1.36
C ALA A 128 15.05 0.72 -1.74
N PHE A 129 14.01 1.09 -0.99
CA PHE A 129 12.60 0.95 -1.34
C PHE A 129 12.23 2.02 -2.40
N PRO A 130 11.36 1.71 -3.37
CA PRO A 130 10.89 2.70 -4.34
C PRO A 130 9.86 3.63 -3.69
N GLY A 131 10.15 4.93 -3.65
CA GLY A 131 9.23 5.96 -3.15
C GLY A 131 9.86 7.13 -2.38
N ILE A 132 11.19 7.14 -2.14
CA ILE A 132 11.86 8.22 -1.42
C ILE A 132 12.88 8.86 -2.37
N THR A 133 12.44 9.85 -3.13
CA THR A 133 13.31 10.77 -3.87
C THR A 133 13.28 12.11 -3.16
N ASP A 134 14.38 12.45 -2.48
CA ASP A 134 14.71 13.83 -2.12
C ASP A 134 16.22 13.95 -1.78
N HIS A 135 16.73 15.18 -1.70
CA HIS A 135 17.90 15.74 -2.40
C HIS A 135 19.32 15.28 -1.98
N ASN A 136 19.48 14.15 -1.31
CA ASN A 136 20.78 13.49 -1.05
C ASN A 136 20.74 11.95 -1.15
N GLY A 137 19.60 11.36 -1.56
CA GLY A 137 19.49 9.95 -1.94
C GLY A 137 19.41 8.92 -0.80
N CYS A 138 19.24 9.33 0.47
CA CYS A 138 19.11 8.39 1.60
C CYS A 138 18.06 8.83 2.62
N ILE A 139 17.51 7.86 3.36
CA ILE A 139 16.65 8.11 4.53
C ILE A 139 17.54 8.54 5.69
N LEU A 140 17.15 9.58 6.43
CA LEU A 140 17.93 10.14 7.51
C LEU A 140 17.59 9.53 8.88
N SER A 141 18.58 9.49 9.76
CA SER A 141 18.41 9.23 11.18
C SER A 141 17.97 10.52 11.88
N PRO A 142 16.86 10.54 12.62
CA PRO A 142 16.44 11.73 13.36
C PRO A 142 17.30 12.00 14.60
N VAL A 143 18.22 11.09 14.93
CA VAL A 143 19.15 11.24 16.05
C VAL A 143 20.42 11.95 15.62
N THR A 144 20.96 11.62 14.43
CA THR A 144 22.25 12.15 13.95
C THR A 144 22.12 13.16 12.81
N GLY A 145 20.97 13.21 12.12
CA GLY A 145 20.80 13.98 10.89
C GLY A 145 21.57 13.43 9.69
N GLN A 146 22.21 12.25 9.83
CA GLN A 146 22.96 11.56 8.77
C GLN A 146 22.12 10.43 8.16
N CYS A 147 22.61 9.78 7.10
CA CYS A 147 21.95 8.58 6.57
C CYS A 147 21.72 7.53 7.67
N ALA A 148 20.51 6.99 7.70
CA ALA A 148 20.06 6.00 8.65
C ALA A 148 20.92 4.73 8.57
N SER A 149 21.24 4.15 9.73
CA SER A 149 22.00 2.90 9.81
C SER A 149 21.21 1.70 9.26
N GLN A 150 21.86 0.57 8.98
CA GLN A 150 21.16 -0.64 8.53
C GLN A 150 20.06 -1.08 9.51
N ALA A 151 20.28 -0.93 10.82
CA ALA A 151 19.26 -1.24 11.84
C ALA A 151 18.07 -0.26 11.78
N GLU A 152 18.29 0.97 11.35
CA GLU A 152 17.25 1.97 11.13
C GLU A 152 16.62 1.91 9.74
N LEU A 153 17.17 1.14 8.81
CA LEU A 153 16.62 0.92 7.48
C LEU A 153 15.87 -0.41 7.37
N ARG A 154 16.24 -1.40 8.18
CA ARG A 154 15.60 -2.71 8.19
C ARG A 154 14.11 -2.57 8.51
N VAL A 155 13.27 -3.23 7.72
CA VAL A 155 11.82 -3.25 7.88
C VAL A 155 11.41 -4.60 8.46
N PRO A 156 10.94 -4.66 9.71
CA PRO A 156 10.50 -5.90 10.31
C PRO A 156 9.29 -6.46 9.55
N ARG A 157 9.38 -7.72 9.10
CA ARG A 157 8.27 -8.41 8.40
C ARG A 157 7.47 -9.34 9.30
N GLY A 158 7.88 -9.46 10.56
CA GLY A 158 7.21 -10.24 11.60
C GLY A 158 7.51 -9.66 12.98
N PRO A 159 7.14 -10.38 14.06
CA PRO A 159 7.27 -9.89 15.42
C PRO A 159 8.70 -9.53 15.79
N GLU A 160 8.92 -8.28 16.22
CA GLU A 160 10.27 -7.78 16.50
C GLU A 160 10.25 -6.67 17.56
N SER A 161 11.35 -6.52 18.31
CA SER A 161 11.58 -5.37 19.18
C SER A 161 12.18 -4.21 18.38
N VAL A 162 11.61 -3.01 18.54
CA VAL A 162 12.13 -1.79 17.92
C VAL A 162 12.25 -0.68 18.94
N ARG A 163 13.27 0.16 18.77
CA ARG A 163 13.52 1.35 19.57
C ARG A 163 13.03 2.58 18.82
N ILE A 164 12.13 3.30 19.46
CA ILE A 164 11.52 4.51 18.91
C ILE A 164 12.53 5.65 18.90
N LEU A 165 12.77 6.28 17.74
CA LEU A 165 13.82 7.32 17.60
C LEU A 165 13.30 8.74 17.85
N ARG A 166 11.97 8.91 17.83
CA ARG A 166 11.27 10.17 18.12
C ARG A 166 9.89 9.89 18.71
N LYS A 167 9.22 10.91 19.27
CA LYS A 167 7.81 10.77 19.65
C LYS A 167 6.97 10.34 18.44
N LEU A 168 6.23 9.25 18.56
CA LEU A 168 5.32 8.74 17.52
C LEU A 168 3.89 8.67 18.02
N THR A 169 2.96 9.01 17.14
CA THR A 169 1.53 8.81 17.37
C THR A 169 1.12 7.43 16.86
N MET A 170 0.42 6.68 17.70
CA MET A 170 -0.15 5.39 17.36
C MET A 170 -1.64 5.55 17.07
N ARG A 171 -2.10 5.00 15.95
CA ARG A 171 -3.46 5.17 15.46
C ARG A 171 -4.25 3.87 15.42
N ALA A 172 -5.56 3.96 15.49
CA ALA A 172 -6.49 2.81 15.51
C ALA A 172 -6.51 2.04 14.18
N ALA A 173 -6.21 2.71 13.07
CA ALA A 173 -6.13 2.11 11.75
C ALA A 173 -4.86 2.60 11.04
N PRO A 174 -4.42 1.93 9.96
CA PRO A 174 -3.18 2.28 9.26
C PRO A 174 -3.38 3.48 8.31
N THR A 175 -4.10 4.51 8.77
CA THR A 175 -4.43 5.73 8.01
C THR A 175 -4.31 6.96 8.90
N TYR A 176 -4.01 8.12 8.29
CA TYR A 176 -3.94 9.40 9.00
C TYR A 176 -5.28 9.91 9.51
N LYS A 177 -6.40 9.45 8.93
CA LYS A 177 -7.75 9.85 9.32
C LYS A 177 -8.28 9.12 10.55
N SER A 178 -7.63 8.02 10.95
CA SER A 178 -8.07 7.23 12.09
C SER A 178 -7.72 7.86 13.43
N GLY A 179 -8.51 7.54 14.46
CA GLY A 179 -8.32 8.04 15.83
C GLY A 179 -6.95 7.66 16.40
N ILE A 180 -6.45 8.51 17.29
CA ILE A 180 -5.21 8.27 18.04
C ILE A 180 -5.55 7.35 19.22
N VAL A 181 -4.82 6.25 19.36
CA VAL A 181 -5.00 5.26 20.43
C VAL A 181 -3.85 5.25 21.44
N GLY A 182 -2.81 6.03 21.16
CA GLY A 182 -1.70 6.23 22.09
C GLY A 182 -0.54 6.99 21.46
N GLU A 183 0.48 7.22 22.28
CA GLU A 183 1.74 7.82 21.87
C GLU A 183 2.89 6.97 22.37
N LEU A 184 3.97 6.92 21.59
CA LEU A 184 5.21 6.26 21.95
C LEU A 184 6.30 7.31 22.09
N GLN A 185 7.12 7.16 23.13
CA GLN A 185 8.15 8.14 23.45
C GLN A 185 9.49 7.78 22.78
N LYS A 186 10.31 8.79 22.53
CA LYS A 186 11.70 8.60 22.08
C LYS A 186 12.46 7.73 23.08
N GLY A 187 13.25 6.80 22.56
CA GLY A 187 14.05 5.85 23.35
C GLY A 187 13.28 4.63 23.84
N GLN A 188 11.94 4.64 23.75
CA GLN A 188 11.12 3.51 24.19
C GLN A 188 11.34 2.28 23.31
N CYS A 189 11.50 1.13 23.95
CA CYS A 189 11.54 -0.16 23.28
C CYS A 189 10.17 -0.81 23.29
N ILE A 190 9.67 -1.15 22.12
CA ILE A 190 8.35 -1.79 21.95
C ILE A 190 8.45 -3.02 21.08
N LYS A 191 7.47 -3.93 21.25
CA LYS A 191 7.23 -5.01 20.30
C LYS A 191 6.30 -4.50 19.20
N ILE A 192 6.61 -4.86 17.96
CA ILE A 192 5.71 -4.70 16.82
C ILE A 192 5.40 -6.07 16.23
N GLY A 193 4.24 -6.23 15.60
CA GLY A 193 3.86 -7.45 14.89
C GLY A 193 4.51 -7.55 13.50
N GLY A 194 4.97 -6.43 12.96
CA GLY A 194 5.59 -6.32 11.64
C GLY A 194 5.11 -5.07 10.91
N CYS A 195 5.79 -4.75 9.82
CA CYS A 195 5.51 -3.62 8.97
C CYS A 195 4.99 -4.06 7.61
N PHE A 196 4.04 -3.30 7.12
CA PHE A 196 3.37 -3.48 5.85
C PHE A 196 3.17 -2.11 5.22
N GLU A 197 3.11 -2.07 3.90
CA GLU A 197 2.86 -0.82 3.21
C GLU A 197 1.35 -0.49 3.32
N THR A 198 0.95 0.73 2.96
CA THR A 198 -0.46 1.06 2.73
C THR A 198 -0.57 1.88 1.45
N ALA A 199 -1.78 2.24 1.02
CA ALA A 199 -1.96 3.16 -0.10
C ALA A 199 -1.32 4.54 0.14
N ALA A 200 -1.12 4.93 1.42
CA ALA A 200 -0.47 6.18 1.77
C ALA A 200 1.02 5.97 2.03
N GLU A 201 1.36 5.11 3.00
CA GLU A 201 2.73 4.99 3.53
C GLU A 201 2.97 3.66 4.25
N MET A 202 4.23 3.36 4.60
CA MET A 202 4.58 2.17 5.36
C MET A 202 4.20 2.30 6.85
N ARG A 203 3.43 1.32 7.34
CA ARG A 203 2.88 1.24 8.69
C ARG A 203 3.38 -0.01 9.40
N CYS A 204 3.46 0.06 10.72
CA CYS A 204 3.83 -1.08 11.55
C CYS A 204 2.78 -1.30 12.61
N GLU A 205 2.39 -2.57 12.78
CA GLU A 205 1.40 -2.98 13.77
C GLU A 205 2.05 -3.06 15.15
N VAL A 206 1.40 -2.46 16.13
CA VAL A 206 1.77 -2.51 17.54
C VAL A 206 0.67 -3.28 18.28
N PRO A 207 0.95 -4.46 18.86
CA PRO A 207 -0.04 -5.16 19.66
C PRO A 207 -0.36 -4.37 20.94
N LEU A 208 -1.65 -4.20 21.24
CA LEU A 208 -2.13 -3.54 22.45
C LEU A 208 -2.69 -4.56 23.43
N ARG A 209 -2.87 -4.14 24.69
CA ARG A 209 -3.58 -4.94 25.69
C ARG A 209 -5.03 -5.18 25.23
N GLY A 210 -5.56 -6.36 25.52
CA GLY A 210 -6.92 -6.74 25.12
C GLY A 210 -7.06 -7.14 23.64
N GLY A 211 -5.96 -7.50 22.97
CA GLY A 211 -5.98 -8.05 21.61
C GLY A 211 -6.21 -7.01 20.50
N SER A 212 -6.39 -5.74 20.87
CA SER A 212 -6.48 -4.63 19.92
C SER A 212 -5.12 -4.30 19.30
N LYS A 213 -5.13 -3.57 18.19
CA LYS A 213 -3.93 -3.22 17.42
C LYS A 213 -3.84 -1.71 17.24
N GLY A 214 -2.62 -1.19 17.33
CA GLY A 214 -2.27 0.17 16.96
C GLY A 214 -1.36 0.18 15.74
N TYR A 215 -1.29 1.32 15.05
CA TYR A 215 -0.47 1.49 13.86
C TYR A 215 0.41 2.72 13.97
N ILE A 216 1.72 2.53 13.75
CA ILE A 216 2.71 3.60 13.73
C ILE A 216 3.35 3.71 12.35
N LEU A 217 3.96 4.86 12.08
CA LEU A 217 4.71 5.10 10.86
C LEU A 217 6.08 4.46 10.91
N ARG A 218 6.55 3.97 9.76
CA ARG A 218 7.94 3.51 9.58
C ARG A 218 8.89 4.65 9.25
N TYR A 219 8.43 5.53 8.38
CA TYR A 219 9.14 6.71 7.90
C TYR A 219 8.23 7.92 8.07
N TYR A 220 8.81 9.10 8.18
CA TYR A 220 8.06 10.35 8.23
C TYR A 220 8.84 11.43 7.50
N GLU A 221 8.12 12.39 6.93
CA GLU A 221 8.71 13.56 6.32
C GLU A 221 8.78 14.72 7.31
N GLN A 222 9.88 15.46 7.26
CA GLN A 222 10.06 16.71 7.96
C GLN A 222 10.97 17.61 7.13
N ASP A 223 10.55 18.85 6.87
CA ASP A 223 11.34 19.83 6.11
C ASP A 223 11.77 19.32 4.72
N GLY A 224 10.91 18.52 4.07
CA GLY A 224 11.17 17.89 2.77
C GLY A 224 12.01 16.62 2.83
N GLN A 225 12.60 16.30 3.98
CA GLN A 225 13.47 15.13 4.14
C GLN A 225 12.73 13.96 4.78
N THR A 226 13.07 12.74 4.35
CA THR A 226 12.51 11.51 4.94
C THR A 226 13.40 10.96 6.04
N PHE A 227 12.80 10.67 7.19
CA PHE A 227 13.47 10.14 8.37
C PHE A 227 12.94 8.78 8.80
N SER A 228 13.81 7.98 9.43
CA SER A 228 13.43 6.73 10.08
C SER A 228 12.72 6.98 11.42
N ALA A 229 11.56 6.38 11.63
CA ALA A 229 10.79 6.55 12.87
C ALA A 229 11.33 5.70 14.04
N PHE A 230 11.94 4.54 13.74
CA PHE A 230 12.46 3.61 14.74
C PHE A 230 13.63 2.77 14.19
N SER A 231 14.39 2.16 15.10
CA SER A 231 15.48 1.23 14.82
C SER A 231 15.14 -0.18 15.30
N THR A 232 15.63 -1.22 14.63
CA THR A 232 15.53 -2.61 15.13
C THR A 232 16.55 -2.94 16.22
N ARG A 233 17.26 -1.93 16.75
CA ARG A 233 18.13 -2.07 17.93
C ARG A 233 17.43 -1.47 19.14
N CYS A 234 16.76 -2.35 19.85
CA CYS A 234 16.64 -2.30 21.30
C CYS A 234 17.85 -3.05 21.88
#